data_AF-A0A133KR90-F1
#
_entry.id   AF-A0A133KR90-F1
#
_cell.length_a   1.000
_cell.length_b   1.000
_cell.length_c   1.000
_cell.angle_alpha   90.00
_cell.angle_beta   90.00
_cell.angle_gamma   90.00
#
_symmetry.space_group_name_H-M   'P 1'
#
loop_
_entity.id
_entity.type
_entity.pdbx_description
1 polymer ?
#
loop_
_entity_poly.entity_id
_entity_poly.type
_entity_poly.pdbx_seq_one_letter_code
_entity_poly.pdbx_strand_id
1 'polypeptide(L)'
;MTKSLALRRIILPQAFRRALPPLGNQFIICLKDSSLAAFISMDELFNIATTLGANNFDEMTYLLIVAVYYLILVALLTFIVSRAEKYLAVSD
;
A
#
# COMPACT_ATOMS: atom_id res chain seq x y z
N MET A 1 -39.43 -4.09 -2.49
CA MET A 1 -38.23 -4.86 -2.06
C MET A 1 -37.99 -4.61 -0.58
N THR A 2 -37.68 -5.62 0.23
CA THR A 2 -37.24 -5.41 1.62
C THR A 2 -35.88 -4.70 1.64
N LYS A 3 -35.66 -3.83 2.63
CA LYS A 3 -34.41 -3.05 2.78
C LYS A 3 -33.15 -3.94 2.75
N SER A 4 -33.22 -5.13 3.34
CA SER A 4 -32.15 -6.13 3.34
C SER A 4 -31.84 -6.68 1.93
N LEU A 5 -32.87 -6.95 1.12
CA LEU A 5 -32.69 -7.40 -0.27
C LEU A 5 -32.04 -6.31 -1.15
N ALA A 6 -32.45 -5.06 -0.96
CA ALA A 6 -31.85 -3.91 -1.67
C ALA A 6 -30.37 -3.71 -1.26
N LEU A 7 -30.07 -3.82 0.03
CA LEU A 7 -28.70 -3.69 0.54
C LEU A 7 -27.76 -4.74 -0.06
N ARG A 8 -28.16 -6.02 -0.03
CA ARG A 8 -27.31 -7.14 -0.47
C ARG A 8 -27.12 -7.20 -1.99
N ARG A 9 -28.14 -6.87 -2.78
CA ARG A 9 -28.10 -7.04 -4.25
C ARG A 9 -27.71 -5.78 -5.02
N ILE A 10 -27.90 -4.59 -4.44
CA ILE A 10 -27.74 -3.32 -5.16
C ILE A 10 -26.66 -2.47 -4.48
N ILE A 11 -26.89 -2.11 -3.21
CA ILE A 11 -26.07 -1.10 -2.53
C ILE A 11 -24.66 -1.61 -2.22
N LEU A 12 -24.53 -2.79 -1.60
CA LEU A 12 -23.23 -3.34 -1.22
C LEU A 12 -22.32 -3.62 -2.42
N PRO A 13 -22.78 -4.28 -3.49
CA PRO A 13 -21.95 -4.49 -4.67
C PRO A 13 -21.49 -3.17 -5.29
N GLN A 14 -22.36 -2.17 -5.42
CA GLN A 14 -21.98 -0.87 -6.02
C GLN A 14 -21.03 -0.08 -5.11
N ALA A 15 -21.29 -0.06 -3.80
CA ALA A 15 -20.43 0.61 -2.83
C ALA A 15 -19.02 0.00 -2.82
N PHE A 16 -18.91 -1.33 -2.91
CA PHE A 16 -17.62 -2.02 -2.96
C PHE A 16 -16.80 -1.61 -4.19
N ARG A 17 -17.40 -1.58 -5.39
CA ARG A 17 -16.68 -1.14 -6.61
C ARG A 17 -16.18 0.29 -6.50
N ARG A 18 -16.96 1.17 -5.88
CA ARG A 18 -16.63 2.59 -5.73
C ARG A 18 -15.59 2.84 -4.62
N ALA A 19 -15.58 2.03 -3.56
CA ALA A 19 -14.66 2.18 -2.44
C ALA A 19 -13.29 1.53 -2.71
N LEU A 20 -13.19 0.53 -3.60
CA LEU A 20 -11.94 -0.20 -3.81
C LEU A 20 -10.78 0.68 -4.35
N PRO A 21 -10.97 1.56 -5.36
CA PRO A 21 -9.90 2.43 -5.85
C PRO A 21 -9.29 3.34 -4.77
N PRO A 22 -10.06 4.15 -4.01
CA PRO A 22 -9.48 4.99 -2.98
C PRO A 22 -8.87 4.21 -1.81
N LEU A 23 -9.41 3.03 -1.47
CA LEU A 23 -8.80 2.16 -0.44
C LEU A 23 -7.44 1.61 -0.88
N GLY A 24 -7.30 1.21 -2.15
CA GLY A 24 -6.02 0.76 -2.70
C GLY A 24 -4.97 1.86 -2.68
N ASN A 25 -5.35 3.09 -3.06
CA ASN A 25 -4.45 4.24 -2.97
C ASN A 25 -4.06 4.55 -1.51
N GLN A 26 -5.03 4.51 -0.59
CA GLN A 26 -4.77 4.74 0.83
C GLN A 26 -3.82 3.69 1.41
N PHE A 27 -3.92 2.44 0.98
CA PHE A 27 -3.01 1.37 1.40
C PHE A 27 -1.55 1.66 0.98
N ILE A 28 -1.33 2.13 -0.24
CA ILE A 28 0.00 2.51 -0.73
C ILE A 28 0.58 3.69 0.08
N ILE A 29 -0.26 4.66 0.45
CA ILE A 29 0.13 5.78 1.30
C ILE A 29 0.51 5.28 2.69
N CYS A 30 -0.32 4.44 3.32
CA CYS A 30 -0.04 3.87 4.63
C CYS A 30 1.25 3.05 4.66
N LEU A 31 1.59 2.35 3.57
CA LEU A 31 2.88 1.64 3.48
C LEU A 31 4.06 2.61 3.57
N LYS A 32 4.00 3.75 2.87
CA LYS A 32 5.05 4.78 2.96
C LYS A 32 5.06 5.44 4.34
N ASP A 33 3.90 5.78 4.88
CA ASP A 33 3.81 6.43 6.20
C ASP A 33 4.30 5.52 7.33
N SER A 34 4.23 4.20 7.16
CA SER A 34 4.78 3.24 8.13
C SER A 34 6.29 3.35 8.31
N SER A 35 7.04 3.87 7.31
CA SER A 35 8.48 4.11 7.46
C SER A 35 8.79 5.20 8.48
N LEU A 36 7.81 6.05 8.84
CA LEU A 36 7.97 7.02 9.92
C LEU A 36 8.15 6.34 11.29
N ALA A 37 7.67 5.10 11.45
CA ALA A 37 7.88 4.32 12.67
C ALA A 37 9.37 4.06 12.98
N ALA A 38 10.26 4.18 11.98
CA ALA A 38 11.71 4.10 12.18
C ALA A 38 12.24 5.07 13.24
N PHE A 39 11.63 6.27 13.32
CA PHE A 39 12.07 7.34 14.22
C PHE A 39 11.74 7.06 15.69
N ILE A 40 10.80 6.15 15.96
CA ILE A 40 10.49 5.67 17.31
C ILE A 40 11.18 4.32 17.62
N SER A 41 12.23 3.98 16.86
CA SER A 41 13.01 2.73 17.00
C SER A 41 12.18 1.46 16.79
N MET A 42 11.13 1.53 15.98
CA MET A 42 10.43 0.33 15.53
C MET A 42 11.23 -0.35 14.43
N ASP A 43 11.39 -1.67 14.53
CA ASP A 43 12.05 -2.47 13.51
C ASP A 43 11.21 -2.50 12.22
N GLU A 44 11.57 -1.63 11.28
CA GLU A 44 11.04 -1.59 9.93
C GLU A 44 12.17 -1.47 8.90
N LEU A 45 11.83 -1.48 7.61
CA LEU A 45 12.79 -1.60 6.51
C LEU A 45 13.84 -0.47 6.50
N PHE A 46 13.43 0.78 6.72
CA PHE A 46 14.35 1.93 6.78
C PHE A 46 15.26 1.90 8.01
N ASN A 47 14.76 1.52 9.18
CA ASN A 47 15.51 1.38 10.43
C ASN A 47 16.54 0.25 10.33
N ILE A 48 16.18 -0.86 9.68
CA ILE A 48 17.12 -1.96 9.42
C ILE A 48 18.25 -1.47 8.49
N ALA A 49 17.96 -0.68 7.46
CA ALA A 49 18.99 -0.12 6.60
C ALA A 49 19.90 0.86 7.31
N THR A 50 19.36 1.78 8.11
CA THR A 50 20.19 2.74 8.86
C THR A 50 21.05 2.02 9.90
N THR A 51 20.51 1.01 10.58
CA THR A 51 21.24 0.19 11.55
C THR A 51 22.37 -0.60 10.90
N LEU A 52 22.10 -1.30 9.78
CA LEU A 52 23.14 -2.03 9.05
C LEU A 52 24.16 -1.08 8.40
N GLY A 53 23.71 0.05 7.88
CA GLY A 53 24.57 1.09 7.32
C GLY A 53 25.54 1.66 8.35
N ALA A 54 25.04 1.95 9.55
CA ALA A 54 25.86 2.40 10.68
C ALA A 54 26.87 1.32 11.12
N ASN A 55 26.45 0.06 11.22
CA ASN A 55 27.32 -1.04 11.63
C ASN A 55 28.46 -1.32 10.62
N ASN A 56 28.21 -1.09 9.32
CA ASN A 56 29.17 -1.32 8.25
C ASN A 56 29.91 -0.05 7.81
N PHE A 57 29.62 1.11 8.42
CA PHE A 57 30.13 2.42 8.03
C PHE A 57 29.87 2.80 6.55
N ASP A 58 28.79 2.28 5.97
CA ASP A 58 28.39 2.54 4.57
C ASP A 58 26.89 2.85 4.46
N GLU A 59 26.45 3.89 5.17
CA GLU A 59 25.02 4.22 5.27
C GLU A 59 24.36 4.54 3.91
N MET A 60 25.09 5.19 3.00
CA MET A 60 24.58 5.58 1.68
C MET A 60 24.14 4.37 0.85
N THR A 61 24.96 3.32 0.80
CA THR A 61 24.64 2.11 0.02
C THR A 61 23.40 1.41 0.56
N TYR A 62 23.26 1.28 1.89
CA TYR A 62 22.08 0.66 2.50
C TYR A 62 20.80 1.49 2.30
N LEU A 63 20.89 2.82 2.37
CA LEU A 63 19.75 3.70 2.09
C LEU A 63 19.28 3.60 0.63
N LEU A 64 20.20 3.51 -0.34
CA LEU A 64 19.86 3.30 -1.75
C LEU A 64 19.19 1.94 -1.98
N ILE A 65 19.70 0.88 -1.34
CA ILE A 65 19.09 -0.45 -1.40
C ILE A 65 17.65 -0.41 -0.88
N VAL A 66 17.42 0.22 0.26
CA VAL A 66 16.06 0.34 0.82
C VAL A 66 15.14 1.21 -0.03
N ALA A 67 15.65 2.29 -0.62
CA ALA A 67 14.87 3.08 -1.58
C ALA A 67 14.39 2.23 -2.78
N VAL A 68 15.25 1.34 -3.30
CA VAL A 68 14.87 0.39 -4.36
C VAL A 68 13.82 -0.61 -3.87
N TYR A 69 13.94 -1.14 -2.65
CA TYR A 69 12.92 -2.01 -2.08
C TYR A 69 11.56 -1.32 -1.95
N TYR A 70 11.51 -0.09 -1.44
CA TYR A 70 10.26 0.68 -1.37
C TYR A 70 9.69 0.94 -2.76
N LEU A 71 10.52 1.25 -3.75
CA LEU A 71 10.08 1.45 -5.13
C LEU A 71 9.43 0.18 -5.69
N ILE A 72 10.04 -0.99 -5.48
CA ILE A 72 9.50 -2.28 -5.90
C ILE A 72 8.17 -2.58 -5.21
N LEU A 73 8.09 -2.37 -3.89
CA LEU A 73 6.85 -2.58 -3.12
C LEU A 73 5.71 -1.68 -3.61
N VAL A 74 5.99 -0.39 -3.78
CA VAL A 74 4.99 0.57 -4.27
C VAL A 74 4.57 0.22 -5.68
N ALA A 75 5.51 -0.06 -6.60
CA ALA A 75 5.20 -0.42 -7.97
C ALA A 75 4.35 -1.70 -8.06
N LEU A 76 4.69 -2.73 -7.27
CA LEU A 76 3.93 -3.98 -7.19
C LEU A 76 2.51 -3.73 -6.69
N LEU A 77 2.34 -2.94 -5.62
CA LEU A 77 1.02 -2.62 -5.10
C LEU A 77 0.21 -1.76 -6.06
N THR A 78 0.81 -0.75 -6.69
CA THR A 78 0.15 0.04 -7.73
C THR A 78 -0.30 -0.85 -8.89
N PHE A 79 0.52 -1.81 -9.31
CA PHE A 79 0.14 -2.78 -10.33
C PHE A 79 -1.06 -3.64 -9.89
N ILE A 80 -1.06 -4.18 -8.66
CA ILE A 80 -2.18 -4.97 -8.13
C ILE A 80 -3.45 -4.15 -8.05
N VAL A 81 -3.39 -2.93 -7.49
CA VAL A 81 -4.54 -2.03 -7.35
C VAL A 81 -5.09 -1.64 -8.72
N SER A 82 -4.24 -1.20 -9.65
CA SER A 82 -4.68 -0.85 -11.01
C SER A 82 -5.27 -2.04 -11.77
N ARG A 83 -4.78 -3.26 -11.53
CA ARG A 83 -5.36 -4.48 -12.09
C ARG A 83 -6.73 -4.77 -11.49
N ALA A 84 -6.89 -4.64 -10.18
CA ALA A 84 -8.15 -4.81 -9.48
C ALA A 84 -9.19 -3.78 -9.95
N GLU A 85 -8.80 -2.51 -10.09
CA GLU A 85 -9.63 -1.44 -10.64
C GLU A 85 -10.12 -1.78 -12.05
N LYS A 86 -9.23 -2.22 -12.95
CA LYS A 86 -9.60 -2.61 -14.32
C LYS A 86 -10.62 -3.76 -14.36
N TYR A 87 -10.52 -4.72 -13.44
CA TYR A 87 -11.51 -5.81 -13.35
C TYR A 87 -12.89 -5.32 -12.87
N LEU A 88 -12.91 -4.32 -11.98
CA LEU A 88 -14.16 -3.77 -11.41
C LEU A 88 -14.81 -2.70 -12.29
N ALA A 89 -14.04 -2.06 -13.17
CA ALA A 89 -14.49 -1.02 -14.11
C ALA A 89 -15.23 -1.57 -15.35
N VAL A 90 -15.37 -2.88 -15.54
CA VAL A 90 -16.04 -3.50 -16.72
C VAL A 90 -17.58 -3.43 -16.64
N SER A 91 -18.17 -2.41 -15.99
CA SER A 91 -19.63 -2.33 -15.88
C SER A 91 -20.12 -0.90 -15.65
N ASP A 92 -19.66 0.03 -16.49
CA ASP A 92 -20.42 1.23 -16.87
C ASP A 92 -20.72 1.16 -18.37
#